data_AF-A0A957WGP8-F1
#
_entry.id   AF-A0A957WGP8-F1
#
_cell.length_a   1.000
_cell.length_b   1.000
_cell.length_c   1.000
_cell.angle_alpha   90.00
_cell.angle_beta   90.00
_cell.angle_gamma   90.00
#
_symmetry.space_group_name_H-M   'P 1'
#
loop_
_entity.id
_entity.type
_entity.pdbx_description
1 polymer ?
#
loop_
_entity_poly.entity_id
_entity_poly.type
_entity_poly.pdbx_seq_one_letter_code
_entity_poly.pdbx_strand_id
1 'polypeptide(L)'
;DAADQVIQQNGESLWSASGGQSTPLITATPLNALSFGYYRLRWPIQAAPGLPPETELLRLSIKHLGGGQVFYKTITAADLPADGSFGLVEESFVNPDPDRWRTAMVLQATATGQSDLRAKAVRITPDPLYAWVLPYFYLAFIVASAVWLWYRSGRGRSTLPSEPAWPTAVPAPYFWSAALVIPVAAIGYLGWQHYLGSYTYDVTAFQHFVGQPIVDEAALDHRAWLVDPAVDPPQKAIYGPFDIYDAGRYQVTFRLKLPQPVDTIDPVARLQVAATANFDELLTQSLTAQAFSQPNHYQNFSLTIDNPRRQALSFEVYYLGLAPLAVDQVTVTKINS
;
A
#
# COMPACT_ATOMS: atom_id res chain seq x y z
N ASP A 1 -5.33 -2.76 -24.88
CA ASP A 1 -6.34 -2.14 -25.75
C ASP A 1 -7.05 -1.00 -25.02
N ALA A 2 -6.82 0.29 -25.26
CA ALA A 2 -5.77 0.99 -26.00
C ALA A 2 -5.68 2.41 -25.40
N ALA A 3 -4.54 2.77 -24.84
CA ALA A 3 -4.07 4.15 -24.96
C ALA A 3 -3.36 4.18 -26.31
N ASP A 4 -3.82 5.02 -27.24
CA ASP A 4 -3.21 5.13 -28.55
C ASP A 4 -1.80 5.72 -28.40
N GLN A 5 -0.83 4.80 -28.42
CA GLN A 5 0.60 4.97 -28.59
C GLN A 5 1.33 5.83 -27.53
N VAL A 6 2.23 5.18 -26.79
CA VAL A 6 3.34 5.89 -26.15
C VAL A 6 4.30 6.30 -27.27
N ILE A 7 4.16 7.53 -27.77
CA ILE A 7 5.07 8.07 -28.77
C ILE A 7 6.34 8.52 -28.01
N GLN A 8 7.50 7.98 -28.39
CA GLN A 8 8.78 8.47 -27.91
C GLN A 8 9.17 9.70 -28.73
N GLN A 9 8.99 10.90 -28.19
CA GLN A 9 9.42 12.15 -28.81
C GLN A 9 10.62 12.69 -28.04
N ASN A 10 11.80 12.76 -28.68
CA ASN A 10 13.05 13.18 -28.03
C ASN A 10 13.43 12.36 -26.79
N GLY A 11 13.03 11.08 -26.73
CA GLY A 11 13.27 10.20 -25.58
C GLY A 11 12.32 10.42 -24.40
N GLU A 12 11.32 11.31 -24.53
CA GLU A 12 10.23 11.42 -23.56
C GLU A 12 9.03 10.60 -24.02
N SER A 13 8.47 9.81 -23.11
CA SER A 13 7.19 9.13 -23.31
C SER A 13 6.05 10.15 -23.31
N LEU A 14 5.35 10.25 -24.44
CA LEU A 14 4.18 11.08 -24.62
C LEU A 14 2.94 10.19 -24.77
N TRP A 15 1.92 10.46 -23.96
CA TRP A 15 0.59 9.86 -24.12
C TRP A 15 -0.25 10.75 -25.03
N SER A 16 -1.00 10.15 -25.94
CA SER A 16 -1.98 10.86 -26.79
C SER A 16 -3.37 10.26 -26.69
N ALA A 17 -4.40 11.12 -26.76
CA ALA A 17 -5.77 10.73 -27.02
C ALA A 17 -6.36 11.67 -28.07
N SER A 18 -6.94 11.10 -29.12
CA SER A 18 -7.64 11.87 -30.15
C SER A 18 -9.03 12.29 -29.66
N GLY A 19 -9.53 13.42 -30.15
CA GLY A 19 -10.92 13.82 -29.98
C GLY A 19 -11.90 12.81 -30.60
N GLY A 20 -13.15 12.86 -30.14
CA GLY A 20 -14.28 12.06 -30.61
C GLY A 20 -14.63 10.85 -29.74
N GLN A 21 -13.71 10.35 -28.91
CA GLN A 21 -13.97 9.20 -28.03
C GLN A 21 -13.31 9.35 -26.66
N SER A 22 -13.97 8.84 -25.62
CA SER A 22 -13.40 8.79 -24.29
C SER A 22 -12.41 7.63 -24.19
N THR A 23 -11.15 7.96 -23.91
CA THR A 23 -10.03 7.00 -23.96
C THR A 23 -9.24 7.04 -22.65
N PRO A 24 -8.92 5.89 -22.03
CA PRO A 24 -8.05 5.87 -20.87
C PRO A 24 -6.61 6.24 -21.28
N LEU A 25 -6.08 7.33 -20.72
CA LEU A 25 -4.69 7.76 -20.92
C LEU A 25 -3.73 6.99 -20.00
N ILE A 26 -4.13 6.81 -18.74
CA ILE A 26 -3.37 6.07 -17.73
C ILE A 26 -4.30 5.00 -17.16
N THR A 27 -4.00 3.73 -17.47
CA THR A 27 -4.74 2.59 -16.94
C THR A 27 -3.93 1.95 -15.82
N ALA A 28 -4.30 2.33 -14.60
CA ALA A 28 -4.00 1.62 -13.37
C ALA A 28 -2.54 1.20 -13.14
N THR A 29 -1.61 2.16 -13.21
CA THR A 29 -0.28 1.93 -12.64
C THR A 29 -0.40 2.00 -11.13
N PRO A 30 -0.13 0.91 -10.39
CA PRO A 30 -0.10 0.99 -8.94
C PRO A 30 1.01 1.97 -8.55
N LEU A 31 0.62 3.01 -7.82
CA LEU A 31 1.50 4.00 -7.20
C LEU A 31 2.14 3.33 -5.99
N ASN A 32 3.01 2.36 -6.27
CA ASN A 32 3.75 1.64 -5.25
C ASN A 32 4.52 2.67 -4.42
N ALA A 33 4.34 2.67 -3.10
CA ALA A 33 5.03 3.51 -2.12
C ALA A 33 4.50 4.93 -1.82
N LEU A 34 3.22 5.25 -2.05
CA LEU A 34 2.65 6.45 -1.44
C LEU A 34 2.24 6.15 0.02
N SER A 35 3.13 6.47 0.97
CA SER A 35 2.84 6.43 2.41
C SER A 35 1.65 7.34 2.80
N PHE A 36 1.21 7.26 4.06
CA PHE A 36 0.32 8.28 4.63
C PHE A 36 0.96 9.67 4.48
N GLY A 37 0.16 10.66 4.07
CA GLY A 37 0.64 12.03 3.97
C GLY A 37 0.02 12.83 2.82
N TYR A 38 0.56 14.03 2.62
CA TYR A 38 0.13 14.94 1.58
C TYR A 38 1.05 14.82 0.38
N TYR A 39 0.46 14.86 -0.80
CA TYR A 39 1.14 14.69 -2.07
C TYR A 39 0.73 15.79 -3.03
N ARG A 40 1.65 16.07 -3.95
CA ARG A 40 1.46 16.99 -5.05
C ARG A 40 1.62 16.24 -6.36
N LEU A 41 0.56 16.25 -7.15
CA LEU A 41 0.52 15.73 -8.52
C LEU A 41 0.88 16.87 -9.47
N ARG A 42 1.83 16.61 -10.36
CA ARG A 42 2.27 17.53 -11.42
C ARG A 42 2.19 16.82 -12.76
N TRP A 43 1.39 17.36 -13.66
CA TRP A 43 1.16 16.73 -14.95
C TRP A 43 1.18 17.76 -16.09
N PRO A 44 2.21 17.73 -16.96
CA PRO A 44 2.21 18.55 -18.16
C PRO A 44 1.24 17.99 -19.20
N ILE A 45 0.22 18.78 -19.54
CA ILE A 45 -0.86 18.41 -20.47
C ILE A 45 -1.00 19.51 -21.53
N GLN A 46 -1.26 19.11 -22.77
CA GLN A 46 -1.50 19.97 -23.92
C GLN A 46 -2.85 19.58 -24.51
N ALA A 47 -3.67 20.59 -24.84
CA ALA A 47 -4.94 20.44 -25.53
C ALA A 47 -4.94 21.23 -26.85
N ALA A 48 -5.96 21.01 -27.69
CA ALA A 48 -6.14 21.83 -28.88
C ALA A 48 -6.33 23.32 -28.49
N PRO A 49 -5.81 24.27 -29.28
CA PRO A 49 -6.00 25.69 -29.00
C PRO A 49 -7.45 26.14 -29.25
N GLY A 50 -7.87 27.22 -28.60
CA GLY A 50 -9.16 27.87 -28.87
C GLY A 50 -10.41 27.12 -28.37
N LEU A 51 -10.25 26.20 -27.43
CA LEU A 51 -11.38 25.50 -26.79
C LEU A 51 -12.14 26.44 -25.84
N PRO A 52 -13.48 26.31 -25.73
CA PRO A 52 -14.25 26.96 -24.69
C PRO A 52 -13.72 26.59 -23.29
N PRO A 53 -13.56 27.53 -22.33
CA PRO A 53 -12.96 27.26 -21.02
C PRO A 53 -13.59 26.10 -20.24
N GLU A 54 -14.90 25.90 -20.39
CA GLU A 54 -15.70 24.86 -19.74
C GLU A 54 -15.57 23.46 -20.36
N THR A 55 -14.87 23.33 -21.49
CA THR A 55 -14.67 22.05 -22.18
C THR A 55 -13.97 21.07 -21.25
N GLU A 56 -14.64 19.97 -20.87
CA GLU A 56 -14.03 18.93 -20.04
C GLU A 56 -13.03 18.17 -20.90
N LEU A 57 -11.77 18.13 -20.46
CA LEU A 57 -10.69 17.48 -21.20
C LEU A 57 -10.38 16.10 -20.61
N LEU A 58 -10.26 16.04 -19.29
CA LEU A 58 -9.73 14.88 -18.59
C LEU A 58 -10.43 14.67 -17.25
N ARG A 59 -10.72 13.41 -16.92
CA ARG A 59 -11.14 13.00 -15.57
C ARG A 59 -10.00 12.26 -14.90
N LEU A 60 -9.53 12.81 -13.79
CA LEU A 60 -8.43 12.31 -12.99
C LEU A 60 -8.96 11.72 -11.70
N SER A 61 -8.61 10.49 -11.37
CA SER A 61 -8.97 9.85 -10.12
C SER A 61 -7.79 9.10 -9.51
N ILE A 62 -7.64 9.23 -8.19
CA ILE A 62 -6.76 8.37 -7.39
C ILE A 62 -7.66 7.59 -6.45
N LYS A 63 -7.49 6.27 -6.41
CA LYS A 63 -8.26 5.35 -5.57
C LYS A 63 -7.37 4.28 -4.98
N HIS A 64 -7.76 3.65 -3.89
CA HIS A 64 -7.04 2.46 -3.42
C HIS A 64 -7.32 1.25 -4.32
N LEU A 65 -6.38 0.30 -4.38
CA LEU A 65 -6.47 -0.93 -5.20
C LEU A 65 -7.65 -1.86 -4.83
N GLY A 66 -8.37 -1.61 -3.74
CA GLY A 66 -9.60 -2.30 -3.33
C GLY A 66 -10.86 -1.44 -3.35
N GLY A 67 -10.82 -0.26 -3.99
CA GLY A 67 -11.90 0.72 -3.96
C GLY A 67 -11.70 1.81 -2.89
N GLY A 68 -12.59 2.81 -2.88
CA GLY A 68 -12.41 4.03 -2.08
C GLY A 68 -11.66 5.10 -2.87
N GLN A 69 -12.37 6.18 -3.17
CA GLN A 69 -11.85 7.32 -3.91
C GLN A 69 -11.08 8.23 -2.96
N VAL A 70 -9.81 8.48 -3.28
CA VAL A 70 -8.91 9.36 -2.51
C VAL A 70 -8.96 10.77 -3.09
N PHE A 71 -8.97 10.86 -4.41
CA PHE A 71 -8.93 12.12 -5.14
C PHE A 71 -9.73 11.99 -6.43
N TYR A 72 -10.42 13.07 -6.80
CA TYR A 72 -11.11 13.23 -8.07
C TYR A 72 -11.02 14.66 -8.54
N LYS A 73 -10.68 14.85 -9.82
CA LYS A 73 -10.65 16.16 -10.46
C LYS A 73 -11.03 16.04 -11.93
N THR A 74 -11.89 16.94 -12.38
CA THR A 74 -12.12 17.19 -13.81
C THR A 74 -11.21 18.34 -14.22
N ILE A 75 -10.37 18.11 -15.24
CA ILE A 75 -9.54 19.14 -15.86
C ILE A 75 -10.29 19.65 -17.08
N THR A 76 -10.42 20.97 -17.15
CA THR A 76 -11.10 21.72 -18.19
C THR A 76 -10.11 22.51 -19.04
N ALA A 77 -10.54 23.06 -20.17
CA ALA A 77 -9.69 23.92 -20.99
C ALA A 77 -9.22 25.18 -20.24
N ALA A 78 -10.00 25.66 -19.27
CA ALA A 78 -9.60 26.78 -18.40
C ALA A 78 -8.36 26.49 -17.55
N ASP A 79 -8.07 25.22 -17.28
CA ASP A 79 -6.91 24.80 -16.48
C ASP A 79 -5.61 24.75 -17.31
N LEU A 80 -5.68 24.98 -18.63
CA LEU A 80 -4.55 24.88 -19.57
C LEU A 80 -4.36 26.18 -20.39
N PRO A 81 -3.15 26.42 -20.94
CA PRO A 81 -2.90 27.52 -21.86
C PRO A 81 -3.78 27.46 -23.12
N ALA A 82 -4.44 28.57 -23.45
CA ALA A 82 -5.34 28.66 -24.61
C ALA A 82 -4.62 28.60 -25.97
N ASP A 83 -3.30 28.80 -25.99
CA ASP A 83 -2.46 28.75 -27.18
C ASP A 83 -2.10 27.33 -27.62
N GLY A 84 -2.58 26.31 -26.87
CA GLY A 84 -2.28 24.91 -27.13
C GLY A 84 -0.84 24.55 -26.80
N SER A 85 -0.13 25.33 -25.97
CA SER A 85 1.13 24.91 -25.38
C SER A 85 0.90 23.94 -24.19
N PHE A 86 1.97 23.31 -23.69
CA PHE A 86 1.85 22.45 -22.50
C PHE A 86 1.59 23.30 -21.25
N GLY A 87 0.42 23.10 -20.64
CA GLY A 87 0.09 23.57 -19.30
C GLY A 87 0.54 22.59 -18.22
N LEU A 88 0.90 23.11 -17.05
CA LEU A 88 1.17 22.28 -15.88
C LEU A 88 -0.07 22.22 -15.00
N VAL A 89 -0.72 21.05 -14.94
CA VAL A 89 -1.75 20.77 -13.94
C VAL A 89 -1.05 20.40 -12.63
N GLU A 90 -1.28 21.20 -11.59
CA GLU A 90 -0.76 20.96 -10.24
C GLU A 90 -1.92 20.80 -9.26
N GLU A 91 -2.03 19.61 -8.64
CA GLU A 91 -3.10 19.28 -7.70
C GLU A 91 -2.53 18.67 -6.43
N SER A 92 -3.13 18.97 -5.28
CA SER A 92 -2.72 18.42 -3.99
C SER A 92 -3.76 17.44 -3.48
N PHE A 93 -3.32 16.33 -2.90
CA PHE A 93 -4.21 15.35 -2.28
C PHE A 93 -3.58 14.74 -1.04
N VAL A 94 -4.41 14.15 -0.18
CA VAL A 94 -3.98 13.44 1.03
C VAL A 94 -4.19 11.95 0.78
N ASN A 95 -3.20 11.13 1.10
CA ASN A 95 -3.42 9.72 1.36
C ASN A 95 -3.85 9.60 2.84
N PRO A 96 -5.16 9.44 3.12
CA PRO A 96 -5.70 9.58 4.47
C PRO A 96 -5.47 8.35 5.32
N ASP A 97 -4.87 7.29 4.77
CA ASP A 97 -4.90 5.98 5.38
C ASP A 97 -3.61 5.69 6.17
N PRO A 98 -3.61 5.90 7.50
CA PRO A 98 -2.48 5.59 8.36
C PRO A 98 -2.32 4.09 8.61
N ASP A 99 -3.27 3.24 8.18
CA ASP A 99 -3.24 1.79 8.38
C ASP A 99 -2.99 1.04 7.06
N ARG A 100 -3.33 1.64 5.91
CA ARG A 100 -3.12 1.09 4.56
C ARG A 100 -1.97 1.73 3.80
N TRP A 101 -0.84 1.87 4.46
CA TRP A 101 0.48 2.14 3.84
C TRP A 101 0.89 1.04 2.84
N ARG A 102 0.09 -0.03 2.77
CA ARG A 102 0.25 -1.25 1.96
C ARG A 102 -0.74 -1.37 0.80
N THR A 103 -1.89 -0.68 0.86
CA THR A 103 -2.83 -0.74 -0.27
C THR A 103 -2.37 0.22 -1.33
N ALA A 104 -1.79 -0.32 -2.40
CA ALA A 104 -1.36 0.47 -3.55
C ALA A 104 -2.50 1.41 -3.99
N MET A 105 -2.17 2.67 -4.24
CA MET A 105 -3.10 3.58 -4.89
C MET A 105 -2.99 3.40 -6.39
N VAL A 106 -4.08 3.68 -7.09
CA VAL A 106 -4.18 3.55 -8.54
C VAL A 106 -4.51 4.92 -9.09
N LEU A 107 -3.62 5.42 -9.94
CA LEU A 107 -3.91 6.60 -10.76
C LEU A 107 -4.70 6.16 -11.99
N GLN A 108 -5.87 6.76 -12.19
CA GLN A 108 -6.66 6.61 -13.39
C GLN A 108 -6.88 7.97 -14.03
N ALA A 109 -6.66 8.04 -15.33
CA ALA A 109 -6.90 9.24 -16.09
C ALA A 109 -7.59 8.91 -17.41
N THR A 110 -8.73 9.52 -17.65
CA THR A 110 -9.59 9.23 -18.81
C THR A 110 -9.84 10.52 -19.57
N ALA A 111 -9.38 10.58 -20.82
CA ALA A 111 -9.74 11.65 -21.73
C ALA A 111 -11.24 11.60 -22.02
N THR A 112 -11.91 12.74 -22.09
CA THR A 112 -13.36 12.81 -22.36
C THR A 112 -13.68 12.64 -23.84
N GLY A 113 -12.70 12.88 -24.72
CA GLY A 113 -12.88 12.92 -26.17
C GLY A 113 -13.36 14.26 -26.71
N GLN A 114 -13.45 15.33 -25.90
CA GLN A 114 -13.87 16.65 -26.41
C GLN A 114 -12.77 17.39 -27.18
N SER A 115 -11.50 16.96 -27.07
CA SER A 115 -10.35 17.53 -27.77
C SER A 115 -9.26 16.47 -27.92
N ASP A 116 -8.37 16.68 -28.89
CA ASP A 116 -7.06 16.04 -28.90
C ASP A 116 -6.29 16.45 -27.64
N LEU A 117 -5.67 15.47 -26.99
CA LEU A 117 -4.86 15.65 -25.79
C LEU A 117 -3.51 14.99 -25.95
N ARG A 118 -2.48 15.66 -25.46
CA ARG A 118 -1.13 15.13 -25.30
C ARG A 118 -0.69 15.34 -23.87
N ALA A 119 -0.07 14.34 -23.26
CA ALA A 119 0.37 14.42 -21.89
C ALA A 119 1.79 13.87 -21.76
N LYS A 120 2.62 14.51 -20.92
CA LYS A 120 3.93 13.99 -20.52
C LYS A 120 3.82 13.13 -19.27
N ALA A 121 4.94 12.68 -18.73
CA ALA A 121 4.96 11.85 -17.53
C ALA A 121 4.41 12.61 -16.32
N VAL A 122 3.40 12.01 -15.67
CA VAL A 122 2.89 12.48 -14.39
C VAL A 122 3.94 12.27 -13.30
N ARG A 123 4.11 13.26 -12.44
CA ARG A 123 4.99 13.19 -11.27
C ARG A 123 4.15 13.38 -10.01
N ILE A 124 4.33 12.50 -9.03
CA ILE A 124 3.71 12.63 -7.72
C ILE A 124 4.84 12.71 -6.71
N THR A 125 4.88 13.78 -5.92
CA THR A 125 5.91 14.03 -4.91
C THR A 125 5.26 14.33 -3.56
N PRO A 126 5.84 13.90 -2.43
CA PRO A 126 5.38 14.34 -1.11
C PRO A 126 5.36 15.88 -1.04
N ASP A 127 4.31 16.44 -0.46
CA ASP A 127 4.26 17.88 -0.24
C ASP A 127 5.29 18.24 0.86
N PRO A 128 6.28 19.11 0.56
CA PRO A 128 7.37 19.39 1.48
C PRO A 128 6.89 20.03 2.78
N LEU A 129 5.79 20.79 2.76
CA LEU A 129 5.26 21.43 3.96
C LEU A 129 4.78 20.38 4.96
N TYR A 130 4.06 19.36 4.49
CA TYR A 130 3.53 18.32 5.36
C TYR A 130 4.55 17.24 5.70
N ALA A 131 5.42 16.89 4.76
CA ALA A 131 6.45 15.87 5.00
C ALA A 131 7.57 16.39 5.93
N TRP A 132 7.89 17.68 5.90
CA TRP A 132 9.00 18.25 6.67
C TRP A 132 8.50 19.13 7.82
N VAL A 133 7.65 20.12 7.55
CA VAL A 133 7.34 21.15 8.57
C VAL A 133 6.44 20.60 9.67
N LEU A 134 5.40 19.85 9.30
CA LEU A 134 4.38 19.41 10.26
C LEU A 134 4.92 18.50 11.38
N PRO A 135 5.74 17.46 11.11
CA PRO A 135 6.33 16.63 12.16
C PRO A 135 7.23 17.42 13.12
N TYR A 136 8.07 18.33 12.59
CA TYR A 136 8.91 19.18 13.44
C TYR A 136 8.09 20.19 14.24
N PHE A 137 6.98 20.68 13.69
CA PHE A 137 6.06 21.54 14.43
C PHE A 137 5.43 20.79 15.61
N TYR A 138 4.93 19.56 15.39
CA TYR A 138 4.41 18.73 16.49
C TYR A 138 5.48 18.40 17.53
N LEU A 139 6.69 18.04 17.11
CA LEU A 139 7.80 17.79 18.03
C LEU A 139 8.15 19.05 18.84
N ALA A 140 8.25 20.21 18.19
CA ALA A 140 8.50 21.49 18.86
C ALA A 140 7.38 21.84 19.84
N PHE A 141 6.12 21.58 19.49
CA PHE A 141 4.98 21.78 20.38
C PHE A 141 5.03 20.86 21.61
N ILE A 142 5.38 19.58 21.43
CA ILE A 142 5.55 18.62 22.53
C ILE A 142 6.68 19.08 23.47
N VAL A 143 7.82 19.48 22.91
CA VAL A 143 8.97 19.99 23.69
C VAL A 143 8.62 21.28 24.42
N ALA A 144 7.96 22.23 23.76
CA ALA A 144 7.54 23.49 24.37
C ALA A 144 6.54 23.25 25.52
N SER A 145 5.58 22.33 25.33
CA SER A 145 4.61 21.95 26.35
C SER A 145 5.29 21.31 27.56
N ALA A 146 6.28 20.44 27.32
CA ALA A 146 7.10 19.85 28.37
C ALA A 146 7.87 20.90 29.19
N VAL A 147 8.54 21.83 28.51
CA VAL A 147 9.29 22.93 29.17
C VAL A 147 8.35 23.82 29.96
N TRP A 148 7.17 24.15 29.43
CA TRP A 148 6.18 24.96 30.13
C TRP A 148 5.63 24.28 31.38
N LEU A 149 5.30 22.99 31.30
CA LEU A 149 4.88 22.19 32.45
C LEU A 149 5.97 22.11 33.51
N TRP A 150 7.22 21.90 33.09
CA TRP A 150 8.38 21.92 33.99
C TRP A 150 8.52 23.27 34.70
N TYR A 151 8.45 24.37 33.96
CA TYR A 151 8.54 25.72 34.49
C TYR A 151 7.44 26.04 35.51
N ARG A 152 6.20 25.65 35.20
CA ARG A 152 5.04 25.86 36.07
C ARG A 152 5.16 25.04 37.36
N SER A 153 5.72 23.83 37.28
CA SER A 153 5.94 22.98 38.46
C SER A 153 6.99 23.55 39.43
N GLY A 154 7.98 24.29 38.93
CA GLY A 154 9.06 24.88 39.74
C GLY A 154 8.66 26.13 40.53
N ARG A 155 7.68 26.92 40.07
CA ARG A 155 7.29 28.19 40.72
C ARG A 155 6.41 28.04 41.97
N GLY A 156 5.93 26.84 42.29
CA GLY A 156 4.99 26.61 43.39
C GLY A 156 5.62 26.26 44.76
N ARG A 157 6.95 26.18 44.89
CA ARG A 157 7.61 25.78 46.14
C ARG A 157 8.71 26.75 46.55
N SER A 158 8.30 27.93 46.98
CA SER A 158 9.11 28.80 47.84
C SER A 158 8.46 28.87 49.22
N THR A 159 8.44 27.76 49.94
CA THR A 159 8.23 27.76 51.39
C THR A 159 9.59 27.62 52.08
N LEU A 160 9.85 28.59 52.97
CA LEU A 160 11.08 28.85 53.71
C LEU A 160 11.64 27.64 54.49
N PRO A 161 12.95 27.63 54.81
CA PRO A 161 13.64 26.48 55.37
C PRO A 161 13.41 26.35 56.87
N SER A 162 13.02 25.16 57.35
CA SER A 162 13.45 24.62 58.65
C SER A 162 13.05 23.16 58.78
N GLU A 163 13.93 22.27 58.31
CA GLU A 163 14.40 21.08 59.03
C GLU A 163 15.19 20.15 58.08
N PRO A 164 16.28 19.51 58.55
CA PRO A 164 17.08 18.60 57.75
C PRO A 164 16.42 17.23 57.69
N ALA A 165 15.51 17.04 56.73
CA ALA A 165 15.00 15.73 56.38
C ALA A 165 15.89 15.08 55.29
N TRP A 166 16.25 13.83 55.53
CA TRP A 166 17.08 12.93 54.71
C TRP A 166 16.83 13.02 53.19
N PRO A 167 17.86 12.79 52.35
CA PRO A 167 17.77 12.91 50.90
C PRO A 167 17.06 11.68 50.30
N THR A 168 15.73 11.60 50.38
CA THR A 168 14.94 10.54 49.74
C THR A 168 14.15 11.00 48.52
N ALA A 169 14.14 12.30 48.21
CA ALA A 169 13.43 12.82 47.05
C ALA A 169 14.40 13.08 45.89
N VAL A 170 14.38 12.19 44.88
CA VAL A 170 14.97 12.48 43.57
C VAL A 170 14.42 13.84 43.11
N PRO A 171 15.25 14.82 42.74
CA PRO A 171 14.76 16.14 42.36
C PRO A 171 13.75 16.01 41.21
N ALA A 172 12.53 16.54 41.42
CA ALA A 172 11.44 16.58 40.45
C ALA A 172 11.83 16.90 38.98
N PRO A 173 12.84 17.76 38.67
CA PRO A 173 13.28 17.95 37.28
C PRO A 173 13.72 16.67 36.56
N TYR A 174 14.36 15.72 37.24
CA TYR A 174 14.84 14.47 36.61
C TYR A 174 13.70 13.51 36.28
N PHE A 175 12.60 13.56 37.03
CA PHE A 175 11.42 12.72 36.80
C PHE A 175 10.72 13.09 35.48
N TRP A 176 10.61 14.38 35.17
CA TRP A 176 9.96 14.85 33.94
C TRP A 176 10.80 14.61 32.68
N SER A 177 12.13 14.71 32.75
CA SER A 177 13.00 14.36 31.63
C SER A 177 12.97 12.86 31.32
N ALA A 178 12.96 12.00 32.35
CA ALA A 178 12.79 10.56 32.17
C ALA A 178 11.41 10.21 31.59
N ALA A 179 10.35 10.91 32.04
CA ALA A 179 8.98 10.69 31.58
C ALA A 179 8.74 11.02 30.09
N LEU A 180 9.65 11.75 29.42
CA LEU A 180 9.53 12.07 27.99
C LEU A 180 10.51 11.31 27.09
N VAL A 181 11.72 11.03 27.59
CA VAL A 181 12.70 10.21 26.84
C VAL A 181 12.20 8.77 26.72
N ILE A 182 11.57 8.23 27.78
CA ILE A 182 11.07 6.84 27.78
C ILE A 182 9.98 6.64 26.72
N PRO A 183 8.91 7.46 26.61
CA PRO A 183 7.92 7.31 25.54
C PRO A 183 8.50 7.44 24.14
N VAL A 184 9.40 8.39 23.89
CA VAL A 184 9.99 8.58 22.54
C VAL A 184 10.90 7.41 22.17
N ALA A 185 11.74 6.96 23.11
CA ALA A 185 12.57 5.78 22.91
C ALA A 185 11.71 4.51 22.79
N ALA A 186 10.62 4.39 23.55
CA ALA A 186 9.68 3.28 23.46
C ALA A 186 8.93 3.28 22.14
N ILE A 187 8.47 4.44 21.64
CA ILE A 187 7.84 4.57 20.32
C ILE A 187 8.83 4.22 19.22
N GLY A 188 10.08 4.71 19.30
CA GLY A 188 11.14 4.36 18.36
C GLY A 188 11.49 2.87 18.40
N TYR A 189 11.60 2.29 19.59
CA TYR A 189 11.90 0.87 19.79
C TYR A 189 10.75 -0.04 19.37
N LEU A 190 9.50 0.30 19.71
CA LEU A 190 8.31 -0.47 19.32
C LEU A 190 8.06 -0.34 17.81
N GLY A 191 8.26 0.84 17.23
CA GLY A 191 8.24 1.01 15.77
C GLY A 191 9.33 0.19 15.07
N TRP A 192 10.53 0.13 15.66
CA TRP A 192 11.63 -0.72 15.17
C TRP A 192 11.32 -2.22 15.30
N GLN A 193 10.76 -2.66 16.42
CA GLN A 193 10.32 -4.04 16.63
C GLN A 193 9.22 -4.42 15.64
N HIS A 194 8.30 -3.50 15.34
CA HIS A 194 7.28 -3.70 14.33
C HIS A 194 7.88 -3.79 12.91
N TYR A 195 8.97 -3.06 12.63
CA TYR A 195 9.73 -3.16 11.38
C TYR A 195 10.44 -4.53 11.22
N LEU A 196 10.76 -5.21 12.33
CA LEU A 196 11.30 -6.57 12.35
C LEU A 196 10.21 -7.66 12.43
N GLY A 197 8.94 -7.27 12.47
CA GLY A 197 7.81 -8.17 12.72
C GLY A 197 7.45 -9.06 11.53
N SER A 198 6.78 -10.17 11.84
CA SER A 198 6.04 -10.93 10.84
C SER A 198 4.84 -10.12 10.35
N TYR A 199 4.60 -10.15 9.05
CA TYR A 199 3.45 -9.52 8.41
C TYR A 199 2.39 -10.58 8.17
N THR A 200 1.21 -10.44 8.74
CA THR A 200 0.08 -11.33 8.43
C THR A 200 -0.93 -10.58 7.58
N TYR A 201 -1.32 -11.19 6.48
CA TYR A 201 -2.26 -10.66 5.52
C TYR A 201 -3.54 -11.49 5.49
N ASP A 202 -4.68 -10.81 5.63
CA ASP A 202 -5.99 -11.35 5.29
C ASP A 202 -6.08 -11.48 3.77
N VAL A 203 -6.28 -12.71 3.28
CA VAL A 203 -6.32 -12.98 1.83
C VAL A 203 -7.60 -12.47 1.17
N THR A 204 -8.63 -12.12 1.93
CA THR A 204 -9.83 -11.47 1.36
C THR A 204 -9.54 -10.03 0.91
N ALA A 205 -8.45 -9.42 1.39
CA ALA A 205 -7.97 -8.13 0.93
C ALA A 205 -7.04 -8.23 -0.31
N PHE A 206 -6.72 -9.45 -0.77
CA PHE A 206 -5.92 -9.64 -1.98
C PHE A 206 -6.75 -9.39 -3.24
N GLN A 207 -6.11 -9.47 -4.40
CA GLN A 207 -6.82 -9.57 -5.66
C GLN A 207 -7.15 -11.03 -5.98
N HIS A 208 -8.24 -11.24 -6.70
CA HIS A 208 -8.78 -12.57 -7.00
C HIS A 208 -9.23 -12.61 -8.46
N PHE A 209 -8.96 -13.71 -9.17
CA PHE A 209 -9.59 -13.97 -10.47
C PHE A 209 -10.77 -14.92 -10.37
N VAL A 210 -10.71 -15.88 -9.45
CA VAL A 210 -11.72 -16.93 -9.23
C VAL A 210 -11.96 -17.15 -7.74
N GLY A 211 -13.05 -17.81 -7.41
CA GLY A 211 -13.47 -18.05 -6.04
C GLY A 211 -14.30 -16.93 -5.44
N GLN A 212 -14.63 -17.09 -4.15
CA GLN A 212 -15.51 -16.20 -3.42
C GLN A 212 -15.15 -16.15 -1.93
N PRO A 213 -15.45 -15.04 -1.23
CA PRO A 213 -15.25 -14.98 0.21
C PRO A 213 -16.32 -15.82 0.91
N ILE A 214 -15.92 -16.59 1.91
CA ILE A 214 -16.80 -17.40 2.76
C ILE A 214 -16.62 -17.01 4.23
N VAL A 215 -17.65 -17.28 5.03
CA VAL A 215 -17.55 -17.25 6.50
C VAL A 215 -17.02 -18.61 6.95
N ASP A 216 -15.92 -18.61 7.69
CA ASP A 216 -15.24 -19.82 8.16
C ASP A 216 -14.69 -19.60 9.57
N GLU A 217 -15.33 -20.18 10.57
CA GLU A 217 -14.99 -19.99 11.99
C GLU A 217 -13.54 -20.38 12.35
N ALA A 218 -12.88 -21.21 11.54
CA ALA A 218 -11.50 -21.64 11.78
C ALA A 218 -10.45 -20.72 11.14
N ALA A 219 -10.88 -19.80 10.28
CA ALA A 219 -10.04 -18.83 9.60
C ALA A 219 -9.76 -17.59 10.47
N LEU A 220 -8.70 -16.85 10.15
CA LEU A 220 -8.44 -15.55 10.74
C LEU A 220 -9.63 -14.62 10.44
N ASP A 221 -10.08 -13.89 11.45
CA ASP A 221 -11.23 -12.99 11.36
C ASP A 221 -12.54 -13.66 10.87
N HIS A 222 -12.63 -14.99 11.00
CA HIS A 222 -13.77 -15.81 10.59
C HIS A 222 -14.07 -15.75 9.07
N ARG A 223 -13.07 -15.44 8.22
CA ARG A 223 -13.24 -15.28 6.78
C ARG A 223 -12.14 -15.97 6.00
N ALA A 224 -12.51 -16.58 4.87
CA ALA A 224 -11.57 -17.23 3.97
C ALA A 224 -11.98 -17.01 2.51
N TRP A 225 -11.06 -17.31 1.59
CA TRP A 225 -11.32 -17.34 0.15
C TRP A 225 -11.45 -18.79 -0.33
N LEU A 226 -12.62 -19.15 -0.86
CA LEU A 226 -12.90 -20.50 -1.36
C LEU A 226 -12.91 -20.52 -2.88
N VAL A 227 -12.22 -21.51 -3.47
CA VAL A 227 -12.36 -21.91 -4.88
C VAL A 227 -12.91 -23.34 -4.95
N ASP A 228 -13.82 -23.60 -5.87
CA ASP A 228 -14.52 -24.89 -6.03
C ASP A 228 -14.48 -25.38 -7.49
N PRO A 229 -14.08 -26.62 -7.77
CA PRO A 229 -13.95 -27.11 -9.15
C PRO A 229 -15.28 -27.19 -9.89
N ALA A 230 -16.42 -27.18 -9.18
CA ALA A 230 -17.74 -27.18 -9.79
C ALA A 230 -18.12 -25.82 -10.40
N VAL A 231 -17.46 -24.73 -10.00
CA VAL A 231 -17.81 -23.36 -10.39
C VAL A 231 -16.61 -22.60 -10.97
N ASP A 232 -15.43 -22.80 -10.40
CA ASP A 232 -14.22 -22.02 -10.70
C ASP A 232 -13.27 -22.78 -11.63
N PRO A 233 -12.86 -22.18 -12.77
CA PRO A 233 -11.84 -22.76 -13.63
C PRO A 233 -10.43 -22.67 -12.99
N PRO A 234 -9.45 -23.46 -13.46
CA PRO A 234 -8.05 -23.32 -13.03
C PRO A 234 -7.49 -21.93 -13.35
N GLN A 235 -7.17 -21.16 -12.31
CA GLN A 235 -6.62 -19.79 -12.41
C GLN A 235 -6.02 -19.34 -11.05
N LYS A 236 -5.44 -18.14 -10.96
CA LYS A 236 -5.02 -17.55 -9.67
C LYS A 236 -6.24 -17.31 -8.77
N ALA A 237 -6.31 -18.05 -7.65
CA ALA A 237 -7.32 -17.84 -6.62
C ALA A 237 -7.09 -16.51 -5.90
N ILE A 238 -5.85 -16.30 -5.43
CA ILE A 238 -5.42 -15.06 -4.80
C ILE A 238 -4.08 -14.60 -5.41
N TYR A 239 -3.85 -13.29 -5.45
CA TYR A 239 -2.54 -12.72 -5.73
C TYR A 239 -2.38 -11.33 -5.09
N GLY A 240 -1.16 -11.00 -4.68
CA GLY A 240 -0.83 -9.80 -3.90
C GLY A 240 -0.32 -10.12 -2.48
N PRO A 241 -0.29 -9.14 -1.56
CA PRO A 241 -0.33 -7.72 -1.87
C PRO A 241 1.00 -7.31 -2.52
N PHE A 242 1.02 -6.25 -3.32
CA PHE A 242 2.23 -5.78 -4.01
C PHE A 242 3.14 -4.93 -3.12
N ASP A 243 3.36 -5.41 -1.89
CA ASP A 243 4.10 -4.68 -0.86
C ASP A 243 5.61 -4.68 -1.12
N ILE A 244 6.29 -3.60 -0.72
CA ILE A 244 7.73 -3.42 -0.92
C ILE A 244 8.49 -4.05 0.24
N TYR A 245 9.33 -5.01 -0.09
CA TYR A 245 10.22 -5.68 0.86
C TYR A 245 11.67 -5.29 0.57
N ASP A 246 12.45 -5.04 1.62
CA ASP A 246 13.88 -4.85 1.52
C ASP A 246 14.58 -6.14 1.08
N ALA A 247 15.82 -6.03 0.60
CA ALA A 247 16.65 -7.20 0.32
C ALA A 247 16.83 -8.06 1.60
N GLY A 248 16.88 -9.38 1.43
CA GLY A 248 17.06 -10.33 2.52
C GLY A 248 16.28 -11.62 2.33
N ARG A 249 16.40 -12.52 3.33
CA ARG A 249 15.73 -13.82 3.34
C ARG A 249 14.40 -13.72 4.07
N TYR A 250 13.35 -14.31 3.50
CA TYR A 250 12.00 -14.31 4.06
C TYR A 250 11.38 -15.70 4.05
N GLN A 251 10.61 -16.01 5.08
CA GLN A 251 9.69 -17.14 5.11
C GLN A 251 8.27 -16.63 4.82
N VAL A 252 7.67 -17.14 3.76
CA VAL A 252 6.28 -16.86 3.38
C VAL A 252 5.45 -18.09 3.69
N THR A 253 4.50 -17.99 4.60
CA THR A 253 3.64 -19.08 5.05
C THR A 253 2.21 -18.85 4.57
N PHE A 254 1.70 -19.78 3.78
CA PHE A 254 0.32 -19.82 3.31
C PHE A 254 -0.50 -20.74 4.22
N ARG A 255 -1.63 -20.25 4.74
CA ARG A 255 -2.57 -21.06 5.54
C ARG A 255 -3.74 -21.51 4.65
N LEU A 256 -3.81 -22.81 4.39
CA LEU A 256 -4.71 -23.41 3.40
C LEU A 256 -5.43 -24.63 4.00
N LYS A 257 -6.62 -24.95 3.49
CA LYS A 257 -7.26 -26.26 3.73
C LYS A 257 -7.97 -26.79 2.50
N LEU A 258 -8.13 -28.11 2.46
CA LEU A 258 -9.08 -28.79 1.58
C LEU A 258 -10.38 -29.01 2.36
N PRO A 259 -11.51 -28.36 2.03
CA PRO A 259 -12.77 -28.56 2.74
C PRO A 259 -13.27 -30.01 2.74
N GLN A 260 -12.86 -30.80 1.74
CA GLN A 260 -13.26 -32.20 1.57
C GLN A 260 -12.02 -33.05 1.23
N PRO A 261 -11.99 -34.34 1.62
CA PRO A 261 -10.92 -35.24 1.19
C PRO A 261 -10.99 -35.47 -0.33
N VAL A 262 -9.83 -35.51 -0.98
CA VAL A 262 -9.71 -35.79 -2.42
C VAL A 262 -8.64 -36.84 -2.63
N ASP A 263 -8.97 -37.89 -3.37
CA ASP A 263 -8.06 -38.98 -3.72
C ASP A 263 -7.46 -38.70 -5.10
N THR A 264 -6.45 -37.82 -5.14
CA THR A 264 -5.69 -37.52 -6.37
C THR A 264 -4.22 -37.35 -6.04
N ILE A 265 -3.34 -37.88 -6.89
CA ILE A 265 -1.89 -37.66 -6.82
C ILE A 265 -1.46 -36.37 -7.52
N ASP A 266 -2.36 -35.78 -8.32
CA ASP A 266 -2.07 -34.58 -9.08
C ASP A 266 -2.06 -33.33 -8.17
N PRO A 267 -1.29 -32.29 -8.53
CA PRO A 267 -1.29 -31.04 -7.77
C PRO A 267 -2.67 -30.37 -7.76
N VAL A 268 -3.14 -29.99 -6.58
CA VAL A 268 -4.42 -29.28 -6.37
C VAL A 268 -4.22 -27.76 -6.32
N ALA A 269 -3.01 -27.30 -5.96
CA ALA A 269 -2.66 -25.90 -5.91
C ALA A 269 -1.17 -25.69 -6.24
N ARG A 270 -0.83 -24.46 -6.62
CA ARG A 270 0.57 -24.01 -6.75
C ARG A 270 0.76 -22.70 -6.00
N LEU A 271 1.70 -22.69 -5.06
CA LEU A 271 2.11 -21.52 -4.31
C LEU A 271 3.27 -20.84 -5.03
N GLN A 272 3.24 -19.52 -5.08
CA GLN A 272 4.23 -18.76 -5.81
C GLN A 272 4.53 -17.44 -5.10
N VAL A 273 5.81 -17.05 -5.12
CA VAL A 273 6.25 -15.71 -4.75
C VAL A 273 6.95 -15.09 -5.95
N ALA A 274 6.45 -13.95 -6.41
CA ALA A 274 6.95 -13.28 -7.61
C ALA A 274 7.37 -11.84 -7.31
N ALA A 275 8.39 -11.34 -8.00
CA ALA A 275 8.77 -9.94 -7.99
C ALA A 275 8.00 -9.18 -9.08
N THR A 276 7.26 -8.14 -8.71
CA THR A 276 6.35 -7.45 -9.65
C THR A 276 7.06 -6.64 -10.72
N ALA A 277 8.25 -6.10 -10.44
CA ALA A 277 8.95 -5.18 -11.33
C ALA A 277 9.31 -5.83 -12.69
N ASN A 278 9.59 -7.13 -12.68
CA ASN A 278 10.00 -7.89 -13.85
C ASN A 278 9.10 -9.11 -14.12
N PHE A 279 8.11 -9.36 -13.26
CA PHE A 279 7.37 -10.62 -13.20
C PHE A 279 8.28 -11.85 -13.02
N ASP A 280 9.44 -11.66 -12.38
CA ASP A 280 10.38 -12.74 -12.09
C ASP A 280 9.81 -13.63 -10.98
N GLU A 281 9.66 -14.92 -11.25
CA GLU A 281 9.29 -15.89 -10.23
C GLU A 281 10.49 -16.12 -9.30
N LEU A 282 10.33 -15.80 -8.00
CA LEU A 282 11.38 -16.04 -7.02
C LEU A 282 11.36 -17.50 -6.55
N LEU A 283 10.18 -18.04 -6.30
CA LEU A 283 10.00 -19.43 -5.90
C LEU A 283 8.57 -19.89 -6.19
N THR A 284 8.46 -21.17 -6.58
CA THR A 284 7.19 -21.83 -6.88
C THR A 284 7.18 -23.23 -6.26
N GLN A 285 6.07 -23.63 -5.63
CA GLN A 285 5.87 -24.97 -5.08
C GLN A 285 4.48 -25.49 -5.44
N SER A 286 4.41 -26.71 -5.97
CA SER A 286 3.14 -27.39 -6.21
C SER A 286 2.74 -28.21 -4.97
N LEU A 287 1.45 -28.19 -4.62
CA LEU A 287 0.87 -28.95 -3.52
C LEU A 287 -0.08 -30.01 -4.09
N THR A 288 0.12 -31.26 -3.71
CA THR A 288 -0.82 -32.36 -3.98
C THR A 288 -1.83 -32.49 -2.85
N ALA A 289 -2.90 -33.26 -3.05
CA ALA A 289 -3.88 -33.51 -1.99
C ALA A 289 -3.24 -34.17 -0.75
N GLN A 290 -2.24 -35.04 -0.94
CA GLN A 290 -1.52 -35.72 0.14
C GLN A 290 -0.63 -34.79 0.96
N ALA A 291 -0.33 -33.57 0.48
CA ALA A 291 0.39 -32.57 1.27
C ALA A 291 -0.47 -32.06 2.44
N PHE A 292 -1.79 -32.25 2.39
CA PHE A 292 -2.71 -31.93 3.47
C PHE A 292 -2.90 -33.15 4.38
N SER A 293 -2.41 -33.06 5.61
CA SER A 293 -2.51 -34.12 6.61
C SER A 293 -3.94 -34.44 7.05
N GLN A 294 -4.83 -33.45 7.06
CA GLN A 294 -6.24 -33.61 7.45
C GLN A 294 -7.17 -32.77 6.56
N PRO A 295 -8.27 -33.34 6.05
CA PRO A 295 -9.32 -32.57 5.39
C PRO A 295 -10.04 -31.67 6.39
N ASN A 296 -10.56 -30.55 5.92
CA ASN A 296 -11.27 -29.51 6.67
C ASN A 296 -10.48 -28.89 7.84
N HIS A 297 -9.15 -28.97 7.81
CA HIS A 297 -8.27 -28.32 8.78
C HIS A 297 -7.25 -27.44 8.08
N TYR A 298 -7.12 -26.19 8.55
CA TYR A 298 -6.09 -25.27 8.07
C TYR A 298 -4.70 -25.74 8.43
N GLN A 299 -3.82 -25.75 7.44
CA GLN A 299 -2.43 -26.16 7.53
C GLN A 299 -1.53 -25.11 6.89
N ASN A 300 -0.30 -25.04 7.40
CA ASN A 300 0.67 -24.03 7.01
C ASN A 300 1.66 -24.61 6.01
N PHE A 301 1.83 -23.93 4.87
CA PHE A 301 2.78 -24.28 3.82
C PHE A 301 3.75 -23.11 3.65
N SER A 302 5.04 -23.36 3.92
CA SER A 302 6.05 -22.31 3.99
C SER A 302 7.04 -22.38 2.83
N LEU A 303 7.29 -21.23 2.21
CA LEU A 303 8.30 -20.97 1.19
C LEU A 303 9.39 -20.07 1.76
N THR A 304 10.66 -20.45 1.60
CA THR A 304 11.79 -19.59 1.97
C THR A 304 12.39 -18.98 0.72
N ILE A 305 12.37 -17.65 0.61
CA ILE A 305 12.90 -16.91 -0.54
C ILE A 305 14.09 -16.04 -0.15
N ASP A 306 15.00 -15.84 -1.10
CA ASP A 306 16.04 -14.82 -1.04
C ASP A 306 15.64 -13.65 -1.95
N ASN A 307 15.21 -12.53 -1.37
CA ASN A 307 14.85 -11.33 -2.10
C ASN A 307 16.12 -10.50 -2.40
N PRO A 308 16.55 -10.38 -3.67
CA PRO A 308 17.88 -9.86 -4.00
C PRO A 308 18.02 -8.34 -3.86
N ARG A 309 16.90 -7.61 -3.87
CA ARG A 309 16.88 -6.13 -3.82
C ARG A 309 15.58 -5.64 -3.21
N ARG A 310 15.55 -4.36 -2.84
CA ARG A 310 14.31 -3.70 -2.42
C ARG A 310 13.33 -3.64 -3.60
N GLN A 311 12.23 -4.39 -3.54
CA GLN A 311 11.25 -4.48 -4.61
C GLN A 311 9.88 -4.93 -4.08
N ALA A 312 8.84 -4.72 -4.88
CA ALA A 312 7.51 -5.22 -4.56
C ALA A 312 7.41 -6.73 -4.85
N LEU A 313 6.86 -7.47 -3.89
CA LEU A 313 6.62 -8.92 -4.01
C LEU A 313 5.12 -9.18 -4.15
N SER A 314 4.75 -10.30 -4.78
CA SER A 314 3.39 -10.82 -4.89
C SER A 314 3.37 -12.24 -4.33
N PHE A 315 2.41 -12.56 -3.48
CA PHE A 315 2.18 -13.91 -2.96
C PHE A 315 0.93 -14.47 -3.61
N GLU A 316 1.06 -15.61 -4.28
CA GLU A 316 0.04 -16.10 -5.18
C GLU A 316 -0.32 -17.54 -4.86
N VAL A 317 -1.61 -17.85 -4.95
CA VAL A 317 -2.12 -19.22 -4.92
C VAL A 317 -2.81 -19.46 -6.26
N TYR A 318 -2.21 -20.31 -7.08
CA TYR A 318 -2.81 -20.77 -8.32
C TYR A 318 -3.64 -22.02 -8.05
N TYR A 319 -4.92 -21.94 -8.39
CA TYR A 319 -5.88 -23.01 -8.29
C TYR A 319 -5.85 -23.90 -9.52
N LEU A 320 -5.81 -25.22 -9.33
CA LEU A 320 -5.66 -26.18 -10.44
C LEU A 320 -6.94 -26.93 -10.81
N GLY A 321 -8.08 -26.63 -10.17
CA GLY A 321 -9.39 -27.16 -10.58
C GLY A 321 -9.66 -28.62 -10.22
N LEU A 322 -8.86 -29.23 -9.33
CA LEU A 322 -9.00 -30.66 -9.00
C LEU A 322 -9.71 -30.94 -7.66
N ALA A 323 -9.76 -29.95 -6.76
CA ALA A 323 -10.31 -30.09 -5.42
C ALA A 323 -10.83 -28.74 -4.93
N PRO A 324 -11.85 -28.64 -4.08
CA PRO A 324 -12.13 -27.37 -3.40
C PRO A 324 -10.93 -26.96 -2.52
N LEU A 325 -10.59 -25.69 -2.50
CA LEU A 325 -9.47 -25.15 -1.72
C LEU A 325 -9.89 -23.87 -1.02
N ALA A 326 -9.68 -23.78 0.29
CA ALA A 326 -9.88 -22.55 1.04
C ALA A 326 -8.53 -21.97 1.47
N VAL A 327 -8.37 -20.67 1.24
CA VAL A 327 -7.20 -19.86 1.62
C VAL A 327 -7.59 -18.90 2.71
N ASP A 328 -6.79 -18.80 3.76
CA ASP A 328 -7.12 -17.99 4.95
C ASP A 328 -6.20 -16.77 5.09
N GLN A 329 -4.90 -17.00 5.26
CA GLN A 329 -3.93 -15.92 5.42
C GLN A 329 -2.60 -16.23 4.77
N VAL A 330 -1.83 -15.18 4.51
CA VAL A 330 -0.42 -15.26 4.17
C VAL A 330 0.40 -14.54 5.24
N THR A 331 1.38 -15.21 5.83
CA THR A 331 2.30 -14.61 6.81
C THR A 331 3.70 -14.52 6.22
N VAL A 332 4.36 -13.37 6.33
CA VAL A 332 5.72 -13.12 5.82
C VAL A 332 6.62 -12.71 6.96
N THR A 333 7.64 -13.51 7.24
CA THR A 333 8.60 -13.27 8.33
C THR A 333 9.99 -13.11 7.75
N LYS A 334 10.68 -12.01 8.07
CA LYS A 334 12.10 -11.87 7.72
C LYS A 334 12.92 -12.82 8.56
N ILE A 335 13.71 -13.68 7.92
CA ILE A 335 14.62 -14.59 8.62
C ILE A 335 15.97 -13.89 8.68
N ASN A 336 16.46 -13.62 9.90
CA ASN A 336 17.83 -13.12 10.07
C ASN A 336 18.80 -14.24 9.66
N SER A 337 19.57 -13.99 8.62
CA SER A 337 20.68 -14.85 8.17
C SER A 337 21.88 -14.77 9.10
#